data_AF-A0A5D2FLN0-F1
#
_entry.id   AF-A0A5D2FLN0-F1
#
_cell.length_a   1.000
_cell.length_b   1.000
_cell.length_c   1.000
_cell.angle_alpha   90.00
_cell.angle_beta   90.00
_cell.angle_gamma   90.00
#
_symmetry.space_group_name_H-M   'P 1'
#
loop_
_entity.id
_entity.type
_entity.pdbx_description
1 polymer ?
#
loop_
_entity_poly.entity_id
_entity_poly.type
_entity_poly.pdbx_seq_one_letter_code
_entity_poly.pdbx_strand_id
1 'polypeptide(L)'
;MAGDSVISPQRSKDFGKLDHGCDHYKRRCKILAPCCNKTFPCRHCHNETSNSLSNPKDHHDLVRQDVKQVICSICNTQQEVAQVCSHCGVNMGEYFCNICKFYDDDITKGQFHCNDRGICRVGGRDKFFHCEKCGSCYMVDLRDNHFCVENSMKSYCPICFEL
;
A
#
# COMPACT_ATOMS: atom_id res chain seq x y z
N MET A 1 17.91 22.15 35.62
CA MET A 1 17.50 22.62 34.27
C MET A 1 18.59 22.23 33.29
N ALA A 2 18.46 21.06 32.67
CA ALA A 2 19.16 20.66 31.46
C ALA A 2 18.29 19.55 30.85
N GLY A 3 17.40 19.93 29.93
CA GLY A 3 16.65 18.97 29.14
C GLY A 3 17.56 18.47 28.04
N ASP A 4 18.06 17.24 28.19
CA ASP A 4 18.77 16.56 27.12
C ASP A 4 17.85 16.47 25.91
N SER A 5 18.12 17.30 24.91
CA SER A 5 17.50 17.22 23.61
C SER A 5 18.04 15.95 22.96
N VAL A 6 17.26 14.87 22.98
CA VAL A 6 17.58 13.63 22.25
C VAL A 6 17.61 13.99 20.77
N ILE A 7 18.79 14.31 20.25
CA ILE A 7 19.03 14.47 18.82
C ILE A 7 18.87 13.07 18.23
N SER A 8 17.69 12.81 17.67
CA SER A 8 17.43 11.61 16.89
C SER A 8 18.48 11.50 15.79
N PRO A 9 19.20 10.38 15.66
CA PRO A 9 20.19 10.25 14.60
C PRO A 9 19.44 10.33 13.26
N GLN A 10 19.68 11.42 12.53
CA GLN A 10 19.27 11.55 11.14
C GLN A 10 19.99 10.43 10.37
N ARG A 11 19.22 9.46 9.87
CA ARG A 11 19.74 8.35 9.09
C ARG A 11 19.72 8.73 7.62
N SER A 12 20.55 8.06 6.80
CA SER A 12 20.43 8.19 5.35
C SER A 12 19.02 7.76 4.91
N LYS A 13 18.50 8.38 3.85
CA LYS A 13 17.16 8.07 3.33
C LYS A 13 16.99 6.59 2.96
N ASP A 14 18.08 5.96 2.53
CA ASP A 14 18.12 4.57 2.06
C ASP A 14 18.42 3.56 3.17
N PHE A 15 18.56 3.99 4.43
CA PHE A 15 18.87 3.08 5.52
C PHE A 15 17.77 2.00 5.68
N GLY A 16 18.16 0.72 5.60
CA GLY A 16 17.27 -0.44 5.69
C GLY A 16 16.49 -0.73 4.40
N LYS A 17 16.89 -0.15 3.25
CA LYS A 17 16.19 -0.33 1.98
C LYS A 17 16.21 -1.79 1.54
N LEU A 18 15.03 -2.31 1.16
CA LEU A 18 14.78 -3.72 0.80
C LEU A 18 14.90 -4.74 1.96
N ASP A 19 15.39 -4.33 3.13
CA ASP A 19 15.59 -5.20 4.30
C ASP A 19 14.32 -5.41 5.14
N HIS A 20 13.29 -4.59 4.93
CA HIS A 20 12.05 -4.60 5.71
C HIS A 20 10.81 -4.80 4.83
N GLY A 21 9.72 -5.22 5.47
CA GLY A 21 8.42 -5.41 4.82
C GLY A 21 7.88 -6.82 5.05
N CYS A 22 7.27 -7.39 4.02
CA CYS A 22 6.76 -8.76 3.98
C CYS A 22 6.90 -9.32 2.56
N ASP A 23 6.37 -10.52 2.32
CA ASP A 23 6.42 -11.17 1.01
C ASP A 23 5.62 -10.41 -0.07
N HIS A 24 4.63 -9.63 0.34
CA HIS A 24 3.85 -8.79 -0.58
C HIS A 24 4.66 -7.58 -1.08
N TYR A 25 5.25 -6.82 -0.15
CA TYR A 25 5.87 -5.52 -0.43
C TYR A 25 7.08 -5.30 0.46
N LYS A 26 8.16 -4.75 -0.12
CA LYS A 26 9.33 -4.30 0.63
C LYS A 26 9.07 -2.87 1.08
N ARG A 27 9.13 -2.58 2.37
CA ARG A 27 8.78 -1.24 2.90
C ARG A 27 9.32 -1.06 4.29
N ARG A 28 9.70 0.18 4.62
CA ARG A 28 10.30 0.53 5.91
C ARG A 28 9.29 1.15 6.88
N CYS A 29 8.01 0.79 6.73
CA CYS A 29 6.95 1.13 7.68
C CYS A 29 5.91 0.01 7.80
N LYS A 30 5.16 0.01 8.91
CA LYS A 30 3.97 -0.81 9.16
C LYS A 30 2.73 0.09 9.18
N ILE A 31 1.56 -0.45 8.84
CA ILE A 31 0.29 0.26 8.95
C ILE A 31 -0.32 0.05 10.34
N LEU A 32 -0.96 1.09 10.88
CA LEU A 32 -1.91 0.95 11.97
C LEU A 32 -3.31 0.82 11.36
N ALA A 33 -3.91 -0.37 11.46
CA ALA A 33 -5.20 -0.66 10.85
C ALA A 33 -6.33 -0.02 11.69
N PRO A 34 -7.08 0.96 11.14
CA PRO A 34 -8.13 1.68 11.88
C PRO A 34 -9.34 0.81 12.25
N CYS A 35 -9.59 -0.27 11.51
CA CYS A 35 -10.71 -1.19 11.75
C CYS A 35 -10.57 -1.97 13.05
N CYS A 36 -9.33 -2.30 13.46
CA CYS A 36 -9.07 -3.16 14.61
C CYS A 36 -7.95 -2.66 15.54
N ASN A 37 -7.37 -1.49 15.27
CA ASN A 37 -6.27 -0.85 16.00
C ASN A 37 -5.03 -1.75 16.18
N LYS A 38 -4.81 -2.67 15.24
CA LYS A 38 -3.64 -3.56 15.21
C LYS A 38 -2.64 -3.12 14.16
N THR A 39 -1.37 -3.48 14.36
CA THR A 39 -0.28 -3.12 13.45
C THR A 39 0.03 -4.26 12.50
N PHE A 40 0.15 -3.96 11.21
CA PHE A 40 0.49 -4.95 10.18
C PHE A 40 1.56 -4.44 9.22
N PRO A 41 2.39 -5.31 8.61
CA PRO A 41 3.34 -4.90 7.59
C PRO A 41 2.67 -4.27 6.36
N CYS A 42 1.52 -4.80 5.93
CA CYS A 42 0.74 -4.27 4.81
C CYS A 42 -0.74 -4.68 4.93
N ARG A 43 -1.58 -4.20 4.00
CA ARG A 43 -3.01 -4.56 3.96
C ARG A 43 -3.28 -6.05 3.69
N HIS A 44 -2.46 -6.71 2.88
CA HIS A 44 -2.66 -8.12 2.55
C HIS A 44 -2.40 -8.99 3.78
N CYS A 45 -1.30 -8.73 4.50
CA CYS A 45 -1.04 -9.38 5.78
C CYS A 45 -2.17 -9.15 6.81
N HIS A 46 -2.76 -7.95 6.83
CA HIS A 46 -3.95 -7.69 7.64
C HIS A 46 -5.11 -8.60 7.24
N ASN A 47 -5.50 -8.59 5.96
CA ASN A 47 -6.68 -9.32 5.47
C ASN A 47 -6.49 -10.83 5.62
N GLU A 48 -5.30 -11.36 5.32
CA GLU A 48 -4.97 -12.77 5.56
C GLU A 48 -5.13 -13.15 7.02
N THR A 49 -4.62 -12.32 7.94
CA THR A 49 -4.73 -12.58 9.38
C THR A 49 -6.19 -12.51 9.82
N SER A 50 -6.92 -11.46 9.41
CA SER A 50 -8.31 -11.25 9.79
C SER A 50 -9.23 -12.35 9.27
N ASN A 51 -9.04 -12.77 8.02
CA ASN A 51 -9.85 -13.80 7.38
C ASN A 51 -9.47 -15.22 7.83
N SER A 52 -8.36 -15.39 8.55
CA SER A 52 -7.95 -16.65 9.17
C SER A 52 -8.37 -16.77 10.64
N LEU A 53 -9.07 -15.79 11.19
CA LEU A 53 -9.53 -15.84 12.59
C LEU A 53 -10.62 -16.90 12.76
N SER A 54 -10.63 -17.52 13.94
CA SER A 54 -11.54 -18.63 14.26
C SER A 54 -13.01 -18.22 14.30
N ASN A 55 -13.28 -16.96 14.66
CA ASN A 55 -14.62 -16.40 14.70
C ASN A 55 -14.89 -15.64 13.39
N PRO A 56 -15.82 -16.11 12.54
CA PRO A 56 -16.14 -15.48 11.27
C PRO A 56 -16.63 -14.03 11.39
N LYS A 57 -17.15 -13.63 12.55
CA LYS A 57 -17.58 -12.24 12.79
C LYS A 57 -16.42 -11.26 12.85
N ASP A 58 -15.20 -11.75 13.06
CA ASP A 58 -13.99 -10.95 13.12
C ASP A 58 -13.30 -10.86 11.75
N HIS A 59 -13.84 -11.50 10.71
CA HIS A 59 -13.35 -11.42 9.34
C HIS A 59 -13.70 -10.06 8.75
N HIS A 60 -12.68 -9.33 8.30
CA HIS A 60 -12.84 -8.06 7.64
C HIS A 60 -11.60 -7.71 6.84
N ASP A 61 -11.83 -6.97 5.76
CA ASP A 61 -10.76 -6.42 4.96
C ASP A 61 -10.48 -4.98 5.35
N LEU A 62 -9.20 -4.61 5.31
CA LEU A 62 -8.77 -3.25 5.54
C LEU A 62 -9.11 -2.36 4.34
N VAL A 63 -9.87 -1.30 4.61
CA VAL A 63 -10.09 -0.19 3.66
C VAL A 63 -8.83 0.68 3.61
N ARG A 64 -8.10 0.61 2.49
CA ARG A 64 -6.80 1.28 2.32
C ARG A 64 -6.84 2.80 2.51
N GLN A 65 -7.94 3.45 2.13
CA GLN A 65 -8.08 4.91 2.24
C GLN A 65 -8.19 5.38 3.70
N ASP A 66 -8.65 4.51 4.60
CA ASP A 66 -8.89 4.85 6.00
C ASP A 66 -7.60 4.84 6.84
N VAL A 67 -6.50 4.31 6.29
CA VAL A 67 -5.20 4.29 6.97
C VAL A 67 -4.66 5.72 7.07
N LYS A 68 -4.61 6.23 8.31
CA LYS A 68 -4.06 7.55 8.65
C LYS A 68 -2.67 7.48 9.29
N GLN A 69 -2.36 6.37 9.93
CA GLN A 69 -1.18 6.23 10.79
C GLN A 69 -0.29 5.07 10.32
N VAL A 70 1.02 5.30 10.38
CA VAL A 70 2.07 4.32 10.08
C VAL A 70 3.13 4.33 11.17
N ILE A 71 3.84 3.22 11.30
CA ILE A 71 4.93 3.04 12.27
C ILE A 71 6.21 2.77 11.49
N CYS A 72 7.24 3.58 11.67
CA CYS A 72 8.52 3.38 11.01
C CYS A 72 9.17 2.06 11.46
N SER A 73 9.59 1.21 10.53
CA SER A 73 10.24 -0.07 10.84
C SER A 73 11.67 0.09 11.34
N ILE A 74 12.26 1.29 11.21
CA ILE A 74 13.65 1.59 11.59
C ILE A 74 13.74 2.11 13.03
N CYS A 75 12.90 3.09 13.40
CA CYS A 75 12.96 3.74 14.71
C CYS A 75 11.68 3.56 15.54
N ASN A 76 10.68 2.84 15.04
CA ASN A 76 9.38 2.61 15.70
C ASN A 76 8.55 3.87 15.97
N THR A 77 8.90 5.01 15.35
CA THR A 77 8.07 6.21 15.43
C THR A 77 6.73 5.96 14.75
N GLN A 78 5.65 6.13 15.52
CA GLN A 78 4.30 6.24 14.99
C GLN A 78 4.06 7.67 14.51
N GLN A 79 3.49 7.82 13.31
CA GLN A 79 3.26 9.10 12.66
C GLN A 79 2.10 9.04 11.66
N GLU A 80 1.61 10.21 11.24
CA GLU A 80 0.72 10.33 10.09
C GLU A 80 1.38 9.77 8.82
N VAL A 81 0.55 9.30 7.89
CA VAL A 81 1.00 8.79 6.59
C VAL A 81 1.82 9.85 5.87
N ALA A 82 3.09 9.53 5.65
CA ALA A 82 4.04 10.30 4.86
C ALA A 82 5.07 9.35 4.28
N GLN A 83 5.72 9.74 3.19
CA GLN A 83 6.79 8.93 2.59
C GLN A 83 8.02 8.84 3.50
N VAL A 84 8.35 9.91 4.23
CA VAL A 84 9.58 10.01 5.02
C VAL A 84 9.24 9.92 6.50
N CYS A 85 10.06 9.20 7.27
CA CYS A 85 9.91 9.16 8.71
C CYS A 85 10.22 10.54 9.32
N SER A 86 9.31 11.08 10.13
CA SER A 86 9.46 12.40 10.75
C SER A 86 10.56 12.45 11.82
N HIS A 87 10.98 11.31 12.34
CA HIS A 87 11.95 11.22 13.43
C HIS A 87 13.37 10.87 12.95
N CYS A 88 13.52 9.80 12.15
CA CYS A 88 14.84 9.34 11.72
C CYS A 88 15.20 9.72 10.28
N GLY A 89 14.29 10.31 9.51
CA GLY A 89 14.56 10.83 8.17
C GLY A 89 14.65 9.80 7.05
N VAL A 90 14.47 8.51 7.34
CA VAL A 90 14.48 7.46 6.31
C VAL A 90 13.29 7.62 5.36
N ASN A 91 13.52 7.38 4.06
CA ASN A 91 12.42 7.14 3.13
C ASN A 91 11.75 5.81 3.54
N MET A 92 10.42 5.69 3.56
CA MET A 92 9.71 4.48 3.97
C MET A 92 9.22 3.61 2.80
N GLY A 93 9.36 4.11 1.58
CA GLY A 93 9.06 3.41 0.33
C GLY A 93 9.62 4.18 -0.85
N GLU A 94 10.39 3.52 -1.72
CA GLU A 94 10.89 4.14 -2.96
C GLU A 94 9.75 4.59 -3.87
N TYR A 95 8.76 3.72 -4.07
CA TYR A 95 7.45 4.09 -4.56
C TYR A 95 6.53 4.39 -3.39
N PHE A 96 5.94 5.59 -3.40
CA PHE A 96 4.91 5.98 -2.45
C PHE A 96 3.70 6.58 -3.18
N CYS A 97 2.52 6.08 -2.85
CA CYS A 97 1.26 6.67 -3.29
C CYS A 97 0.44 7.11 -2.08
N ASN A 98 0.32 8.43 -1.88
CA ASN A 98 -0.47 8.99 -0.79
C ASN A 98 -1.98 8.72 -0.92
N ILE A 99 -2.49 8.56 -2.14
CA ILE A 99 -3.90 8.28 -2.40
C ILE A 99 -4.24 6.86 -1.91
N CYS A 100 -3.42 5.88 -2.29
CA CYS A 100 -3.63 4.48 -1.94
C CYS A 100 -2.98 4.07 -0.61
N LYS A 101 -2.24 4.97 0.04
CA LYS A 101 -1.41 4.68 1.23
C LYS A 101 -0.43 3.52 1.00
N PHE A 102 0.12 3.46 -0.22
CA PHE A 102 0.94 2.35 -0.69
C PHE A 102 2.42 2.70 -0.69
N TYR A 103 3.24 1.76 -0.23
CA TYR A 103 4.70 1.87 -0.08
C TYR A 103 5.32 0.59 -0.63
N ASP A 104 6.31 0.72 -1.53
CA ASP A 104 7.13 -0.39 -1.97
C ASP A 104 8.55 0.10 -2.33
N ASP A 105 9.57 -0.59 -1.84
CA ASP A 105 10.97 -0.33 -2.15
C ASP A 105 11.40 -1.02 -3.45
N ASP A 106 10.70 -2.10 -3.80
CA ASP A 106 10.99 -2.85 -5.01
C ASP A 106 10.32 -2.18 -6.22
N ILE A 107 10.96 -1.13 -6.73
CA ILE A 107 10.49 -0.39 -7.91
C ILE A 107 10.59 -1.18 -9.22
N THR A 108 11.25 -2.35 -9.22
CA THR A 108 11.37 -3.18 -10.42
C THR A 108 10.02 -3.71 -10.89
N LYS A 109 9.03 -3.77 -9.99
CA LYS A 109 7.64 -4.14 -10.31
C LYS A 109 6.93 -3.08 -11.15
N GLY A 110 7.47 -1.87 -11.32
CA GLY A 110 6.85 -0.82 -12.14
C GLY A 110 5.48 -0.37 -11.61
N GLN A 111 5.41 -0.08 -10.31
CA GLN A 111 4.20 0.43 -9.67
C GLN A 111 3.75 1.74 -10.33
N PHE A 112 2.45 1.90 -10.53
CA PHE A 112 1.87 3.16 -10.98
C PHE A 112 0.45 3.33 -10.45
N HIS A 113 0.04 4.59 -10.22
CA HIS A 113 -1.33 4.91 -9.83
C HIS A 113 -2.18 5.19 -11.08
N CYS A 114 -3.29 4.49 -11.24
CA CYS A 114 -4.32 4.84 -12.22
C CYS A 114 -5.29 5.83 -11.58
N ASN A 115 -5.30 7.08 -12.08
CA ASN A 115 -6.17 8.14 -11.55
C ASN A 115 -7.65 7.82 -11.78
N ASP A 116 -7.99 7.21 -12.92
CA ASP A 116 -9.38 6.93 -13.30
C ASP A 116 -10.02 5.87 -12.39
N ARG A 117 -9.21 4.94 -11.88
CA ARG A 117 -9.62 3.91 -10.90
C ARG A 117 -9.37 4.31 -9.46
N GLY A 118 -8.45 5.24 -9.21
CA GLY A 118 -7.97 5.55 -7.87
C GLY A 118 -7.17 4.42 -7.20
N ILE A 119 -6.53 3.54 -7.98
CA ILE A 119 -5.78 2.38 -7.46
C ILE A 119 -4.36 2.29 -8.04
N CYS A 120 -3.44 1.76 -7.24
CA CYS A 120 -2.11 1.39 -7.73
C CYS A 120 -2.15 0.03 -8.43
N ARG A 121 -1.43 -0.08 -9.53
CA ARG A 121 -1.16 -1.31 -10.29
C ARG A 121 0.34 -1.54 -10.37
N VAL A 122 0.73 -2.74 -10.77
CA VAL A 122 2.12 -3.16 -11.01
C VAL A 122 2.26 -3.66 -12.44
N GLY A 123 3.47 -3.57 -13.01
CA GLY A 123 3.83 -4.05 -14.34
C GLY A 123 4.29 -2.95 -15.31
N GLY A 124 4.33 -1.69 -14.88
CA GLY A 124 4.75 -0.53 -15.68
C GLY A 124 3.58 0.14 -16.39
N ARG A 125 3.45 1.47 -16.29
CA ARG A 125 2.32 2.24 -16.85
C ARG A 125 2.19 2.05 -18.36
N ASP A 126 3.31 1.98 -19.06
CA ASP A 126 3.43 1.82 -20.52
C ASP A 126 2.83 0.50 -21.03
N LYS A 127 2.74 -0.52 -20.16
CA LYS A 127 2.16 -1.83 -20.51
C LYS A 127 0.67 -1.93 -20.23
N PHE A 128 0.03 -0.88 -19.73
CA PHE A 128 -1.39 -0.87 -19.43
C PHE A 128 -2.13 0.23 -20.19
N PHE A 129 -3.39 -0.05 -20.50
CA PHE A 129 -4.34 0.95 -20.94
C PHE A 129 -5.60 0.89 -20.08
N HIS A 130 -6.24 2.05 -19.91
CA HIS A 130 -7.55 2.14 -19.28
C HIS A 130 -8.63 1.94 -20.36
N CYS A 131 -9.52 0.99 -20.16
CA CYS A 131 -10.71 0.81 -20.99
C CYS A 131 -11.89 1.51 -20.32
N GLU A 132 -12.29 2.68 -20.81
CA GLU A 132 -13.38 3.49 -20.26
C GLU A 132 -14.72 2.73 -20.16
N LYS A 133 -15.03 1.91 -21.18
CA LYS A 133 -16.29 1.12 -21.23
C LYS A 133 -16.38 0.09 -20.11
N CYS A 134 -15.27 -0.62 -19.89
CA CYS A 134 -15.14 -1.59 -18.82
C CYS A 134 -14.83 -0.92 -17.47
N GLY A 135 -14.39 0.34 -17.52
CA GLY A 135 -13.79 1.11 -16.45
C GLY A 135 -12.41 0.62 -16.03
N SER A 136 -11.85 -0.47 -16.56
CA SER A 136 -10.70 -1.20 -16.00
C SER A 136 -9.38 -0.99 -16.72
N CYS A 137 -8.27 -1.15 -15.99
CA CYS A 137 -6.93 -1.21 -16.59
C CYS A 137 -6.61 -2.64 -17.03
N TYR A 138 -6.20 -2.79 -18.28
CA TYR A 138 -5.76 -4.05 -18.88
C TYR A 138 -4.36 -3.89 -19.48
N MET A 139 -3.67 -5.02 -19.67
CA MET A 139 -2.42 -5.05 -20.44
C MET A 139 -2.68 -4.58 -21.87
N VAL A 140 -1.75 -3.83 -22.46
CA VAL A 140 -1.86 -3.29 -23.83
C VAL A 140 -2.11 -4.37 -24.89
N ASP A 141 -1.64 -5.60 -24.67
CA ASP A 141 -1.88 -6.74 -25.56
C ASP A 141 -3.37 -7.13 -25.66
N LEU A 142 -4.17 -6.77 -24.66
CA LEU A 142 -5.62 -6.98 -24.64
C LEU A 142 -6.40 -5.82 -25.27
N ARG A 143 -5.70 -4.81 -25.81
CA ARG A 143 -6.34 -3.73 -26.57
C ARG A 143 -7.08 -4.36 -27.75
N ASP A 144 -8.35 -4.03 -27.88
CA ASP A 144 -9.28 -4.50 -28.90
C ASP A 144 -9.61 -6.02 -28.90
N ASN A 145 -8.99 -6.80 -28.02
CA ASN A 145 -9.17 -8.26 -27.93
C ASN A 145 -9.82 -8.74 -26.62
N HIS A 146 -9.97 -7.88 -25.61
CA HIS A 146 -10.70 -8.26 -24.39
C HIS A 146 -12.20 -8.28 -24.62
N PHE A 147 -12.88 -9.25 -24.01
CA PHE A 147 -14.34 -9.29 -23.96
C PHE A 147 -14.84 -8.14 -23.06
N CYS A 148 -15.09 -6.97 -23.65
CA CYS A 148 -15.49 -5.82 -22.87
C CYS A 148 -16.96 -5.91 -22.49
N VAL A 149 -17.21 -6.13 -21.20
CA VAL A 149 -18.52 -6.04 -20.59
C VAL A 149 -18.59 -4.71 -19.85
N GLU A 150 -19.56 -3.89 -20.24
CA GLU A 150 -19.79 -2.57 -19.67
C GLU A 150 -19.94 -2.67 -18.15
N ASN A 151 -19.23 -1.82 -17.40
CA ASN A 151 -19.30 -1.76 -15.94
C ASN A 151 -19.05 -3.09 -15.20
N SER A 152 -18.44 -4.10 -15.84
CA SER A 152 -18.17 -5.42 -15.26
C SER A 152 -17.37 -5.39 -13.96
N MET A 153 -16.64 -4.30 -13.72
CA MET A 153 -15.85 -4.07 -12.51
C MET A 153 -16.30 -2.82 -11.71
N LYS A 154 -17.54 -2.35 -11.88
CA LYS A 154 -18.18 -1.39 -10.93
C LYS A 154 -18.93 -2.10 -9.80
N SER A 155 -19.11 -3.42 -9.93
CA SER A 155 -19.66 -4.27 -8.88
C SER A 155 -18.50 -4.84 -8.06
N TYR A 156 -18.70 -4.87 -6.74
CA TYR A 156 -17.82 -5.52 -5.77
C TYR A 156 -17.39 -6.89 -6.30
N CYS A 157 -16.11 -7.05 -6.69
CA CYS A 157 -15.60 -8.30 -7.22
C CYS A 157 -15.71 -9.38 -6.14
N PRO A 158 -16.58 -10.39 -6.22
CA PRO A 158 -16.74 -11.36 -5.14
C PRO A 158 -15.54 -12.30 -4.98
N ILE A 159 -14.58 -12.24 -5.91
CA ILE A 159 -13.37 -13.06 -5.94
C ILE A 159 -12.18 -12.30 -5.33
N CYS A 160 -12.11 -10.99 -5.58
CA CYS A 160 -10.96 -10.16 -5.24
C CYS A 160 -11.29 -9.04 -4.25
N PHE A 161 -12.57 -8.86 -3.92
CA PHE A 161 -13.12 -7.91 -2.95
C PHE A 161 -12.69 -6.44 -3.19
N GLU A 162 -12.30 -6.12 -4.42
CA GLU A 162 -11.94 -4.77 -4.83
C GLU A 162 -13.02 -4.14 -5.71
N LEU A 163 -13.14 -2.81 -5.59
CA LEU A 163 -13.80 -1.90 -6.54
C LEU A 163 -12.77 -1.40 -7.57
#